data_AF-A0ABC9YVG4-F1
#
_entry.id   AF-A0ABC9YVG4-F1
#
_cell.length_a   1.000
_cell.length_b   1.000
_cell.length_c   1.000
_cell.angle_alpha   90.00
_cell.angle_beta   90.00
_cell.angle_gamma   90.00
#
_symmetry.space_group_name_H-M   'P 1'
#
loop_
_entity.id
_entity.type
_entity.pdbx_description
1 polymer ?
#
loop_
_entity_poly.entity_id
_entity_poly.type
_entity_poly.pdbx_seq_one_letter_code
_entity_poly.pdbx_strand_id
1 'polypeptide(L)'
;MGLEAAILPIGVSPAITSVEQVDPLDRTVSTPLVRLVRDAARRAGATPEQQAGLHGLDEHTLSDELNRIPLDALIRLWEFIAHLRPGPGAGLAVATAAPLGTLTPWDYLVTTGSTLAESLRAAQPYHRVVTAAGEVFDLDAGDDLTVGYRTTAGDPAVSAVVNEYVLAYYLRRAREATGRPVRTARVTFGHPAPQRHSILTEAFGTDRIEFGAPADSITFHAADAAAPLRRADPALGALLRGHADLVLANSRARFPVRWSRSGPPSTRPSPTGTSASTAWPGGCR
;
A
#
# COMPACT_ATOMS: atom_id res chain seq x y z
N MET A 1 74.05 -0.10 -13.97
CA MET A 1 73.19 0.04 -12.77
C MET A 1 72.34 1.28 -12.95
N GLY A 2 71.18 1.14 -13.60
CA GLY A 2 70.20 2.20 -13.77
C GLY A 2 68.90 1.76 -13.13
N LEU A 3 68.33 2.62 -12.29
CA LEU A 3 67.01 2.46 -11.69
C LEU A 3 66.32 3.82 -11.81
N GLU A 4 65.63 4.02 -12.94
CA GLU A 4 64.62 5.06 -13.12
C GLU A 4 63.27 4.45 -12.77
N ALA A 5 62.64 4.94 -11.71
CA ALA A 5 61.30 4.53 -11.31
C ALA A 5 60.27 5.33 -12.14
N ALA A 6 59.64 4.67 -13.10
CA ALA A 6 58.54 5.23 -13.87
C ALA A 6 57.25 5.27 -13.04
N ILE A 7 56.68 6.47 -12.93
CA ILE A 7 55.36 6.75 -12.35
C ILE A 7 54.30 6.33 -13.38
N LEU A 8 53.45 5.36 -13.05
CA LEU A 8 52.24 5.02 -13.82
C LEU A 8 51.03 5.77 -13.27
N PRO A 9 50.14 6.30 -14.14
CA PRO A 9 49.00 7.09 -13.70
C PRO A 9 47.85 6.23 -13.17
N ILE A 10 47.12 6.83 -12.25
CA ILE A 10 45.93 6.34 -11.55
C ILE A 10 44.85 5.93 -12.56
N GLY A 11 44.51 4.64 -12.58
CA GLY A 11 43.37 4.13 -13.31
C GLY A 11 42.07 4.57 -12.65
N VAL A 12 41.32 5.45 -13.30
CA VAL A 12 39.94 5.77 -12.92
C VAL A 12 39.07 4.60 -13.39
N SER A 13 38.66 3.74 -12.46
CA SER A 13 37.57 2.78 -12.71
C SER A 13 36.29 3.56 -13.01
N PRO A 14 35.60 3.32 -14.14
CA PRO A 14 34.28 3.89 -14.32
C PRO A 14 33.33 3.17 -13.36
N ALA A 15 32.81 3.91 -12.37
CA ALA A 15 31.66 3.49 -11.60
C ALA A 15 30.51 3.29 -12.59
N ILE A 16 30.19 2.03 -12.89
CA ILE A 16 28.94 1.68 -13.55
C ILE A 16 27.85 2.03 -12.56
N THR A 17 27.27 3.22 -12.69
CA THR A 17 26.01 3.56 -12.04
C THR A 17 24.99 2.55 -12.52
N SER A 18 24.71 1.55 -11.70
CA SER A 18 23.65 0.59 -11.95
C SER A 18 22.37 1.40 -12.05
N VAL A 19 21.87 1.60 -13.26
CA VAL A 19 20.52 2.13 -13.46
C VAL A 19 19.61 1.05 -12.90
N GLU A 20 19.12 1.26 -11.68
CA GLU A 20 18.14 0.41 -11.03
C GLU A 20 17.01 0.20 -12.04
N GLN A 21 16.92 -1.02 -12.59
CA GLN A 21 15.86 -1.40 -13.52
C GLN A 21 14.57 -1.41 -12.70
N VAL A 22 13.85 -0.29 -12.73
CA VAL A 22 12.56 -0.19 -12.04
C VAL A 22 11.59 -1.13 -12.75
N ASP A 23 11.00 -2.06 -12.00
CA ASP A 23 10.03 -2.99 -12.52
C ASP A 23 8.82 -2.18 -13.03
N PRO A 24 8.34 -2.38 -14.27
CA PRO A 24 7.22 -1.63 -14.83
C PRO A 24 5.91 -1.76 -14.02
N LEU A 25 5.79 -2.75 -13.13
CA LEU A 25 4.67 -2.88 -12.22
C LEU A 25 4.81 -2.03 -10.95
N ASP A 26 6.00 -1.53 -10.64
CA ASP A 26 6.20 -0.75 -9.42
C ASP A 26 5.34 0.52 -9.43
N ARG A 27 4.84 0.88 -8.24
CA ARG A 27 3.88 1.97 -8.04
C ARG A 27 2.62 1.82 -8.90
N THR A 28 2.15 0.60 -9.08
CA THR A 28 0.85 0.33 -9.70
C THR A 28 -0.04 -0.56 -8.83
N VAL A 29 -1.33 -0.53 -9.12
CA VAL A 29 -2.37 -1.32 -8.45
C VAL A 29 -3.25 -2.02 -9.47
N SER A 30 -3.84 -3.13 -9.07
CA SER A 30 -4.82 -3.88 -9.86
C SER A 30 -6.14 -3.14 -10.06
N THR A 31 -6.79 -3.38 -11.20
CA THR A 31 -8.12 -2.84 -11.49
C THR A 31 -9.21 -3.25 -10.49
N PRO A 32 -9.24 -4.47 -9.91
CA PRO A 32 -10.26 -4.83 -8.93
C PRO A 32 -10.19 -4.00 -7.64
N LEU A 33 -8.98 -3.73 -7.12
CA LEU A 33 -8.83 -2.87 -5.94
C LEU A 33 -9.26 -1.43 -6.25
N VAL A 34 -8.90 -0.90 -7.43
CA VAL A 34 -9.33 0.44 -7.84
C VAL A 34 -10.85 0.54 -7.95
N ARG A 35 -11.54 -0.46 -8.52
CA ARG A 35 -13.01 -0.49 -8.55
C ARG A 35 -13.61 -0.45 -7.14
N LEU A 36 -13.12 -1.30 -6.24
CA LEU A 36 -13.58 -1.35 -4.86
C LEU A 36 -13.45 0.01 -4.15
N VAL A 37 -12.28 0.65 -4.23
CA VAL A 37 -12.02 1.92 -3.54
C VAL A 37 -12.73 3.09 -4.23
N ARG A 38 -12.85 3.08 -5.56
CA ARG A 38 -13.64 4.07 -6.32
C ARG A 38 -15.10 4.08 -5.86
N ASP A 39 -15.69 2.90 -5.73
CA ASP A 39 -17.08 2.76 -5.31
C ASP A 39 -17.27 3.13 -3.83
N ALA A 40 -16.28 2.83 -2.99
CA ALA A 40 -16.26 3.30 -1.60
C ALA A 40 -16.14 4.82 -1.50
N ALA A 41 -15.28 5.47 -2.30
CA ALA A 41 -15.14 6.92 -2.36
C ALA A 41 -16.45 7.59 -2.80
N ARG A 42 -17.17 7.02 -3.78
CA ARG A 42 -18.50 7.49 -4.18
C ARG A 42 -19.50 7.39 -3.03
N ARG A 43 -19.53 6.26 -2.31
CA ARG A 43 -20.36 6.08 -1.11
C ARG A 43 -19.96 7.04 0.03
N ALA A 44 -18.71 7.49 0.08
CA ALA A 44 -18.24 8.49 1.04
C ALA A 44 -18.61 9.94 0.64
N GLY A 45 -19.05 10.16 -0.60
CA GLY A 45 -19.53 11.46 -1.09
C GLY A 45 -18.68 12.07 -2.21
N ALA A 46 -17.68 11.37 -2.74
CA ALA A 46 -16.88 11.86 -3.86
C ALA A 46 -17.74 11.98 -5.12
N THR A 47 -17.72 13.16 -5.76
CA THR A 47 -18.52 13.39 -6.97
C THR A 47 -17.85 12.79 -8.21
N PRO A 48 -18.63 12.45 -9.26
CA PRO A 48 -18.07 12.00 -10.53
C PRO A 48 -17.03 12.96 -11.11
N GLU A 49 -17.24 14.27 -10.96
CA GLU A 49 -16.34 15.31 -11.47
C GLU A 49 -14.99 15.29 -10.75
N GLN A 50 -14.99 15.08 -9.42
CA GLN A 50 -13.75 14.93 -8.64
C GLN A 50 -12.93 13.70 -9.08
N GLN A 51 -13.62 12.64 -9.55
CA GLN A 51 -12.98 11.41 -10.01
C GLN A 51 -12.58 11.44 -11.48
N ALA A 52 -13.26 12.22 -12.33
CA ALA A 52 -13.00 12.30 -13.77
C ALA A 52 -11.59 12.82 -14.10
N GLY A 53 -10.96 13.57 -13.18
CA GLY A 53 -9.58 14.03 -13.31
C GLY A 53 -8.51 12.96 -13.02
N LEU A 54 -8.89 11.76 -12.57
CA LEU A 54 -7.96 10.69 -12.25
C LEU A 54 -7.79 9.73 -13.44
N HIS A 55 -6.55 9.50 -13.84
CA HIS A 55 -6.23 8.60 -14.95
C HIS A 55 -6.53 7.14 -14.60
N GLY A 56 -7.08 6.41 -15.57
CA GLY A 56 -7.31 4.96 -15.47
C GLY A 56 -8.52 4.54 -14.64
N LEU A 57 -9.44 5.47 -14.33
CA LEU A 57 -10.70 5.17 -13.61
C LEU A 57 -11.91 4.92 -14.52
N ASP A 58 -11.73 5.04 -15.84
CA ASP A 58 -12.79 4.76 -16.81
C ASP A 58 -13.11 3.26 -16.84
N GLU A 59 -14.37 2.95 -17.19
CA GLU A 59 -14.89 1.59 -17.07
C GLU A 59 -14.22 0.62 -18.05
N HIS A 60 -13.80 1.10 -19.22
CA HIS A 60 -13.10 0.27 -20.20
C HIS A 60 -11.75 -0.19 -19.65
N THR A 61 -10.95 0.74 -19.11
CA THR A 61 -9.67 0.42 -18.47
C THR A 61 -9.84 -0.55 -17.30
N LEU A 62 -10.83 -0.31 -16.43
CA LEU A 62 -11.04 -1.11 -15.22
C LEU A 62 -11.68 -2.49 -15.45
N SER A 63 -12.16 -2.76 -16.66
CA SER A 63 -12.74 -4.06 -17.03
C SER A 63 -11.69 -5.15 -17.30
N ASP A 64 -10.47 -4.77 -17.67
CA ASP A 64 -9.35 -5.69 -17.96
C ASP A 64 -8.51 -5.90 -16.69
N GLU A 65 -8.41 -7.15 -16.24
CA GLU A 65 -7.65 -7.53 -15.04
C GLU A 65 -6.13 -7.44 -15.20
N LEU A 66 -5.64 -7.43 -16.44
CA LEU A 66 -4.21 -7.28 -16.75
C LEU A 66 -3.79 -5.81 -16.78
N ASN A 67 -4.72 -4.87 -16.75
CA ASN A 67 -4.37 -3.46 -16.64
C ASN A 67 -3.87 -3.14 -15.23
N ARG A 68 -2.87 -2.25 -15.17
CA ARG A 68 -2.33 -1.70 -13.93
C ARG A 68 -2.54 -0.20 -13.89
N ILE A 69 -3.11 0.27 -12.80
CA ILE A 69 -3.43 1.68 -12.59
C ILE A 69 -2.32 2.31 -11.76
N PRO A 70 -1.90 3.56 -12.05
CA PRO A 70 -0.92 4.26 -11.21
C PRO A 70 -1.37 4.32 -9.75
N LEU A 71 -0.46 4.00 -8.81
CA LEU A 71 -0.73 4.01 -7.37
C LEU A 71 -1.25 5.37 -6.88
N ASP A 72 -0.78 6.46 -7.48
CA ASP A 72 -1.23 7.82 -7.15
C ASP A 72 -2.75 7.99 -7.33
N ALA A 73 -3.36 7.34 -8.34
CA ALA A 73 -4.81 7.38 -8.52
C ALA A 73 -5.55 6.68 -7.36
N LEU A 74 -5.02 5.56 -6.87
CA LEU A 74 -5.55 4.87 -5.70
C LEU A 74 -5.41 5.73 -4.44
N ILE A 75 -4.26 6.38 -4.23
CA ILE A 75 -4.03 7.28 -3.10
C ILE A 75 -5.03 8.43 -3.13
N ARG A 76 -5.31 9.04 -4.29
CA ARG A 76 -6.36 10.05 -4.43
C ARG A 76 -7.76 9.54 -4.07
N LEU A 77 -8.09 8.30 -4.39
CA LEU A 77 -9.36 7.70 -3.96
C LEU A 77 -9.42 7.52 -2.44
N TRP A 78 -8.32 7.11 -1.81
CA TRP A 78 -8.23 7.03 -0.35
C TRP A 78 -8.31 8.41 0.33
N GLU A 79 -7.72 9.44 -0.27
CA GLU A 79 -7.86 10.83 0.20
C GLU A 79 -9.33 11.26 0.23
N PHE A 80 -10.13 10.93 -0.78
CA PHE A 80 -11.57 11.23 -0.74
C PHE A 80 -12.26 10.53 0.42
N ILE A 81 -11.96 9.26 0.68
CA ILE A 81 -12.56 8.51 1.78
C ILE A 81 -12.17 9.13 3.13
N ALA A 82 -10.88 9.40 3.33
CA ALA A 82 -10.35 9.94 4.58
C ALA A 82 -10.89 11.33 4.91
N HIS A 83 -11.09 12.19 3.91
CA HIS A 83 -11.45 13.60 4.13
C HIS A 83 -12.95 13.88 4.02
N LEU A 84 -13.71 13.12 3.22
CA LEU A 84 -15.16 13.32 3.11
C LEU A 84 -15.93 12.62 4.22
N ARG A 85 -15.36 11.55 4.80
CA ARG A 85 -15.91 10.87 5.97
C ARG A 85 -14.80 10.57 6.99
N PRO A 86 -14.31 11.59 7.70
CA PRO A 86 -13.27 11.41 8.71
C PRO A 86 -13.79 10.61 9.91
N GLY A 87 -12.91 9.81 10.49
CA GLY A 87 -13.19 9.06 11.71
C GLY A 87 -12.96 7.54 11.56
N PRO A 88 -13.01 6.81 12.68
CA PRO A 88 -12.81 5.36 12.67
C PRO A 88 -13.95 4.66 11.93
N GLY A 89 -13.61 3.59 11.22
CA GLY A 89 -14.53 2.76 10.46
C GLY A 89 -14.64 3.09 8.97
N ALA A 90 -13.94 4.12 8.48
CA ALA A 90 -13.89 4.42 7.05
C ALA A 90 -13.24 3.29 6.24
N GLY A 91 -12.12 2.73 6.73
CA GLY A 91 -11.46 1.56 6.15
C GLY A 91 -12.27 0.28 6.35
N LEU A 92 -12.90 0.12 7.52
CA LEU A 92 -13.86 -0.98 7.79
C LEU A 92 -14.99 -1.01 6.76
N ALA A 93 -15.53 0.15 6.40
CA ALA A 93 -16.60 0.26 5.41
C ALA A 93 -16.15 -0.22 4.02
N VAL A 94 -14.88 0.04 3.65
CA VAL A 94 -14.32 -0.49 2.39
C VAL A 94 -14.17 -2.01 2.45
N ALA A 95 -13.60 -2.55 3.52
CA ALA A 95 -13.44 -3.99 3.70
C ALA A 95 -14.79 -4.73 3.75
N THR A 96 -15.80 -4.11 4.34
CA THR A 96 -17.17 -4.66 4.42
C THR A 96 -17.81 -4.78 3.02
N ALA A 97 -17.47 -3.87 2.11
CA ALA A 97 -17.99 -3.85 0.75
C ALA A 97 -17.25 -4.81 -0.21
N ALA A 98 -16.28 -5.59 0.27
CA ALA A 98 -15.49 -6.52 -0.53
C ALA A 98 -15.90 -7.99 -0.29
N PRO A 99 -16.98 -8.51 -0.92
CA PRO A 99 -17.30 -9.93 -0.84
C PRO A 99 -16.12 -10.80 -1.32
N LEU A 100 -16.09 -12.07 -0.91
CA LEU A 100 -15.09 -13.02 -1.40
C LEU A 100 -15.11 -13.06 -2.93
N GLY A 101 -13.94 -12.93 -3.56
CA GLY A 101 -13.81 -12.83 -5.01
C GLY A 101 -13.82 -11.40 -5.55
N THR A 102 -13.67 -10.39 -4.67
CA THR A 102 -13.47 -9.01 -5.11
C THR A 102 -12.05 -8.81 -5.64
N LEU A 103 -11.05 -9.42 -5.01
CA LEU A 103 -9.65 -9.36 -5.42
C LEU A 103 -9.19 -10.74 -5.92
N THR A 104 -9.81 -11.27 -6.98
CA THR A 104 -9.36 -12.51 -7.63
C THR A 104 -8.12 -12.22 -8.45
N PRO A 105 -6.97 -12.90 -8.23
CA PRO A 105 -6.77 -14.20 -7.58
C PRO A 105 -6.40 -14.20 -6.08
N TRP A 106 -6.02 -13.06 -5.51
CA TRP A 106 -5.59 -12.94 -4.11
C TRP A 106 -6.56 -13.58 -3.11
N ASP A 107 -7.86 -13.31 -3.25
CA ASP A 107 -8.90 -13.83 -2.36
C ASP A 107 -8.95 -15.34 -2.27
N TYR A 108 -8.68 -16.03 -3.37
CA TYR A 108 -8.71 -17.48 -3.39
C TYR A 108 -7.38 -18.08 -2.94
N LEU A 109 -6.24 -17.39 -3.13
CA LEU A 109 -4.97 -17.80 -2.54
C LEU A 109 -5.04 -17.82 -1.00
N VAL A 110 -5.70 -16.83 -0.40
CA VAL A 110 -5.84 -16.74 1.06
C VAL A 110 -6.90 -17.67 1.65
N THR A 111 -7.75 -18.32 0.83
CA THR A 111 -8.88 -19.12 1.32
C THR A 111 -8.88 -20.61 0.92
N THR A 112 -7.92 -21.05 0.09
CA THR A 112 -7.87 -22.43 -0.45
C THR A 112 -6.75 -23.31 0.12
N GLY A 113 -5.88 -22.77 0.97
CA GLY A 113 -4.87 -23.55 1.69
C GLY A 113 -5.48 -24.47 2.74
N SER A 114 -4.67 -25.36 3.33
CA SER A 114 -5.17 -26.27 4.37
C SER A 114 -5.54 -25.52 5.65
N THR A 115 -4.76 -24.51 6.02
CA THR A 115 -4.97 -23.65 7.20
C THR A 115 -4.82 -22.17 6.82
N LEU A 116 -5.33 -21.25 7.67
CA LEU A 116 -5.19 -19.80 7.42
C LEU A 116 -3.72 -19.38 7.38
N ALA A 117 -2.90 -19.89 8.30
CA ALA A 117 -1.47 -19.58 8.36
C ALA A 117 -0.73 -20.03 7.09
N GLU A 118 -1.00 -21.25 6.60
CA GLU A 118 -0.40 -21.76 5.37
C GLU A 118 -0.88 -20.99 4.14
N SER A 119 -2.18 -20.66 4.08
CA SER A 119 -2.75 -19.89 2.97
C SER A 119 -2.11 -18.50 2.87
N LEU A 120 -2.00 -17.78 3.99
CA LEU A 120 -1.37 -16.46 4.00
C LEU A 120 0.12 -16.52 3.66
N ARG A 121 0.84 -17.51 4.18
CA ARG A 121 2.26 -17.72 3.85
C ARG A 121 2.46 -18.02 2.37
N ALA A 122 1.59 -18.86 1.78
CA ALA A 122 1.65 -19.20 0.37
C ALA A 122 1.21 -18.04 -0.55
N ALA A 123 0.29 -17.19 -0.08
CA ALA A 123 -0.19 -16.02 -0.80
C ALA A 123 0.79 -14.84 -0.73
N GLN A 124 1.57 -14.69 0.34
CA GLN A 124 2.45 -13.54 0.60
C GLN A 124 3.28 -13.07 -0.62
N PRO A 125 3.96 -13.94 -1.39
CA PRO A 125 4.73 -13.53 -2.56
C PRO A 125 3.88 -12.87 -3.67
N TYR A 126 2.57 -13.13 -3.67
CA TYR A 126 1.62 -12.69 -4.68
C TYR A 126 0.87 -11.41 -4.29
N HIS A 127 1.25 -10.73 -3.19
CA HIS A 127 0.60 -9.45 -2.80
C HIS A 127 0.66 -8.40 -3.91
N ARG A 128 1.74 -8.45 -4.73
CA ARG A 128 1.92 -7.59 -5.91
C ARG A 128 0.79 -7.69 -6.93
N VAL A 129 0.06 -8.82 -6.95
CA VAL A 129 -1.16 -8.96 -7.76
C VAL A 129 -2.19 -7.93 -7.37
N VAL A 130 -2.32 -7.62 -6.08
CA VAL A 130 -3.23 -6.58 -5.60
C VAL A 130 -2.59 -5.20 -5.78
N THR A 131 -1.43 -4.98 -5.17
CA THR A 131 -0.74 -3.70 -5.15
C THR A 131 0.78 -3.92 -5.19
N ALA A 132 1.46 -3.27 -6.12
CA ALA A 132 2.92 -3.24 -6.23
C ALA A 132 3.45 -1.91 -5.68
N ALA A 133 3.07 -1.59 -4.44
CA ALA A 133 3.60 -0.45 -3.71
C ALA A 133 4.86 -0.88 -2.96
N GLY A 134 5.69 0.08 -2.55
CA GLY A 134 6.77 -0.15 -1.58
C GLY A 134 6.24 -0.37 -0.16
N GLU A 135 5.03 -0.92 -0.02
CA GLU A 135 4.40 -1.21 1.26
C GLU A 135 5.02 -2.46 1.88
N VAL A 136 5.02 -2.50 3.20
CA VAL A 136 5.55 -3.65 3.93
C VAL A 136 4.39 -4.54 4.33
N PHE A 137 4.47 -5.82 3.95
CA PHE A 137 3.52 -6.86 4.34
C PHE A 137 4.26 -7.99 5.04
N ASP A 138 4.12 -8.03 6.36
CA ASP A 138 4.84 -8.94 7.24
C ASP A 138 3.91 -10.04 7.74
N LEU A 139 4.42 -11.26 7.79
CA LEU A 139 3.73 -12.41 8.36
C LEU A 139 4.63 -13.04 9.42
N ASP A 140 4.18 -13.00 10.67
CA ASP A 140 4.81 -13.70 11.79
C ASP A 140 3.90 -14.83 12.26
N ALA A 141 4.46 -16.01 12.38
CA ALA A 141 3.77 -17.23 12.76
C ALA A 141 4.54 -17.93 13.88
N GLY A 142 4.66 -17.25 15.01
CA GLY A 142 5.10 -17.83 16.28
C GLY A 142 3.96 -18.63 16.93
N ASP A 143 3.63 -18.31 18.19
CA ASP A 143 2.50 -18.96 18.87
C ASP A 143 1.16 -18.55 18.23
N ASP A 144 0.97 -17.26 17.95
CA ASP A 144 -0.16 -16.70 17.23
C ASP A 144 0.25 -16.26 15.82
N LEU A 145 -0.73 -16.04 14.94
CA LEU A 145 -0.49 -15.56 13.57
C LEU A 145 -0.69 -14.04 13.51
N THR A 146 0.37 -13.28 13.25
CA THR A 146 0.31 -11.83 13.10
C THR A 146 0.53 -11.42 11.65
N VAL A 147 -0.38 -10.58 11.16
CA VAL A 147 -0.26 -9.91 9.86
C VAL A 147 0.04 -8.44 10.12
N GLY A 148 1.23 -8.00 9.71
CA GLY A 148 1.66 -6.60 9.75
C GLY A 148 1.50 -5.94 8.39
N TYR A 149 1.11 -4.68 8.37
CA TYR A 149 1.01 -3.91 7.13
C TYR A 149 1.43 -2.46 7.32
N ARG A 150 2.13 -1.90 6.33
CA ARG A 150 2.54 -0.49 6.33
C ARG A 150 2.39 0.10 4.94
N THR A 151 1.42 1.00 4.78
CA THR A 151 1.22 1.74 3.53
C THR A 151 2.34 2.76 3.27
N THR A 152 2.50 3.14 2.00
CA THR A 152 3.37 4.26 1.57
C THR A 152 2.64 5.60 1.50
N ALA A 153 1.38 5.69 1.92
CA ALA A 153 0.65 6.95 1.96
C ALA A 153 1.37 7.95 2.89
N GLY A 154 1.59 9.18 2.43
CA GLY A 154 2.29 10.20 3.22
C GLY A 154 1.38 10.96 4.20
N ASP A 155 0.09 11.03 3.90
CA ASP A 155 -0.90 11.68 4.75
C ASP A 155 -1.31 10.73 5.90
N PRO A 156 -1.21 11.15 7.18
CA PRO A 156 -1.61 10.33 8.32
C PRO A 156 -3.07 9.90 8.33
N ALA A 157 -4.00 10.76 7.87
CA ALA A 157 -5.43 10.44 7.82
C ALA A 157 -5.70 9.37 6.76
N VAL A 158 -5.05 9.49 5.61
CA VAL A 158 -5.11 8.48 4.54
C VAL A 158 -4.51 7.16 5.02
N SER A 159 -3.35 7.22 5.67
CA SER A 159 -2.65 6.03 6.17
C SER A 159 -3.50 5.25 7.18
N ALA A 160 -4.16 5.95 8.11
CA ALA A 160 -5.06 5.33 9.07
C ALA A 160 -6.20 4.57 8.38
N VAL A 161 -6.84 5.16 7.37
CA VAL A 161 -7.92 4.52 6.60
C VAL A 161 -7.44 3.30 5.83
N VAL A 162 -6.27 3.39 5.17
CA VAL A 162 -5.70 2.27 4.40
C VAL A 162 -5.34 1.12 5.34
N ASN A 163 -4.67 1.39 6.45
CA ASN A 163 -4.28 0.36 7.41
C ASN A 163 -5.51 -0.29 8.05
N GLU A 164 -6.51 0.50 8.46
CA GLU A 164 -7.79 -0.03 8.96
C GLU A 164 -8.47 -0.94 7.93
N TYR A 165 -8.51 -0.53 6.65
CA TYR A 165 -9.03 -1.36 5.56
C TYR A 165 -8.28 -2.69 5.47
N VAL A 166 -6.94 -2.67 5.42
CA VAL A 166 -6.14 -3.88 5.20
C VAL A 166 -6.32 -4.87 6.35
N LEU A 167 -6.22 -4.42 7.61
CA LEU A 167 -6.39 -5.30 8.77
C LEU A 167 -7.81 -5.90 8.81
N ALA A 168 -8.82 -5.09 8.52
CA ALA A 168 -10.20 -5.55 8.46
C ALA A 168 -10.46 -6.51 7.29
N TYR A 169 -9.78 -6.31 6.17
CA TYR A 169 -9.82 -7.19 5.02
C TYR A 169 -9.31 -8.59 5.37
N TYR A 170 -8.17 -8.68 6.05
CA TYR A 170 -7.63 -9.97 6.50
C TYR A 170 -8.55 -10.66 7.49
N LEU A 171 -9.15 -9.93 8.43
CA LEU A 171 -10.16 -10.50 9.33
C LEU A 171 -11.36 -11.04 8.56
N ARG A 172 -11.84 -10.30 7.56
CA ARG A 172 -12.95 -10.74 6.71
C ARG A 172 -12.60 -12.03 5.98
N ARG A 173 -11.43 -12.11 5.35
CA ARG A 173 -10.97 -13.32 4.65
C ARG A 173 -10.77 -14.49 5.60
N ALA A 174 -10.25 -14.27 6.81
CA ALA A 174 -10.16 -15.31 7.84
C ALA A 174 -11.55 -15.87 8.21
N ARG A 175 -12.55 -15.01 8.40
CA ARG A 175 -13.95 -15.42 8.68
C ARG A 175 -14.55 -16.20 7.52
N GLU A 176 -14.33 -15.77 6.28
CA GLU A 176 -14.86 -16.45 5.09
C GLU A 176 -14.15 -17.78 4.79
N ALA A 177 -12.86 -17.89 5.08
CA ALA A 177 -12.03 -19.08 4.89
C ALA A 177 -12.36 -20.18 5.90
N THR A 178 -12.48 -19.80 7.18
CA THR A 178 -12.85 -20.72 8.27
C THR A 178 -14.36 -20.98 8.32
N GLY A 179 -15.16 -20.05 7.77
CA GLY A 179 -16.62 -20.06 7.78
C GLY A 179 -17.27 -20.09 9.16
N ARG A 180 -16.57 -19.55 10.16
CA ARG A 180 -17.05 -19.34 11.52
C ARG A 180 -16.68 -17.95 12.01
N PRO A 181 -17.28 -17.45 13.10
CA PRO A 181 -16.81 -16.22 13.73
C PRO A 181 -15.34 -16.38 14.15
N VAL A 182 -14.49 -15.46 13.69
CA VAL A 182 -13.09 -15.30 14.11
C VAL A 182 -13.00 -13.99 14.89
N ARG A 183 -12.38 -14.07 16.07
CA ARG A 183 -12.06 -12.91 16.92
C ARG A 183 -10.54 -12.74 16.93
N THR A 184 -10.08 -11.50 16.86
CA THR A 184 -8.64 -11.22 16.87
C THR A 184 -8.10 -11.27 18.29
N ALA A 185 -6.89 -11.78 18.46
CA ALA A 185 -6.19 -11.80 19.74
C ALA A 185 -5.77 -10.37 20.14
N ARG A 186 -5.33 -9.58 19.15
CA ARG A 186 -4.86 -8.20 19.32
C ARG A 186 -4.92 -7.46 17.98
N VAL A 187 -5.10 -6.15 18.04
CA VAL A 187 -4.91 -5.24 16.91
C VAL A 187 -4.02 -4.10 17.35
N THR A 188 -3.09 -3.68 16.51
CA THR A 188 -2.27 -2.49 16.75
C THR A 188 -2.46 -1.50 15.60
N PHE A 189 -2.55 -0.22 15.95
CA PHE A 189 -2.61 0.89 15.00
C PHE A 189 -1.50 1.88 15.31
N GLY A 190 -0.81 2.36 14.26
CA GLY A 190 0.25 3.35 14.42
C GLY A 190 -0.25 4.75 14.74
N HIS A 191 -1.50 5.04 14.37
CA HIS A 191 -2.11 6.34 14.63
C HIS A 191 -2.59 6.50 16.09
N PRO A 192 -2.78 7.74 16.58
CA PRO A 192 -3.35 7.99 17.92
C PRO A 192 -4.77 7.45 18.06
N ALA A 193 -5.17 7.13 19.29
CA ALA A 193 -6.52 6.67 19.58
C ALA A 193 -7.55 7.75 19.19
N PRO A 194 -8.60 7.41 18.40
CA PRO A 194 -9.67 8.35 18.14
C PRO A 194 -10.56 8.48 19.39
N GLN A 195 -11.29 9.60 19.50
CA GLN A 195 -12.15 9.90 20.66
C GLN A 195 -13.16 8.78 20.98
N ARG A 196 -13.66 8.09 19.96
CA ARG A 196 -14.55 6.92 20.10
C ARG A 196 -14.10 5.86 19.09
N HIS A 197 -13.81 4.65 19.56
CA HIS A 197 -13.37 3.52 18.71
C HIS A 197 -14.20 2.24 18.94
N SER A 198 -15.37 2.32 19.56
CA SER A 198 -16.22 1.15 19.82
C SER A 198 -16.57 0.37 18.54
N ILE A 199 -16.69 1.07 17.41
CA ILE A 199 -16.91 0.44 16.09
C ILE A 199 -15.74 -0.47 15.69
N LEU A 200 -14.51 -0.13 16.07
CA LEU A 200 -13.32 -0.96 15.83
C LEU A 200 -13.37 -2.20 16.73
N THR A 201 -13.65 -2.01 18.02
CA THR A 201 -13.81 -3.11 18.98
C THR A 201 -14.86 -4.13 18.52
N GLU A 202 -16.02 -3.64 18.06
CA GLU A 202 -17.09 -4.49 17.53
C GLU A 202 -16.65 -5.23 16.25
N ALA A 203 -16.08 -4.53 15.28
CA ALA A 203 -15.69 -5.11 14.00
C ALA A 203 -14.59 -6.16 14.13
N PHE A 204 -13.54 -5.85 14.92
CA PHE A 204 -12.42 -6.76 15.19
C PHE A 204 -12.78 -7.87 16.20
N GLY A 205 -13.82 -7.66 17.00
CA GLY A 205 -14.30 -8.64 17.98
C GLY A 205 -13.41 -8.75 19.22
N THR A 206 -12.61 -7.71 19.49
CA THR A 206 -11.65 -7.62 20.60
C THR A 206 -11.55 -6.19 21.13
N ASP A 207 -11.41 -6.04 22.44
CA ASP A 207 -11.09 -4.78 23.11
C ASP A 207 -9.57 -4.55 23.23
N ARG A 208 -8.76 -5.55 22.87
CA ARG A 208 -7.29 -5.50 22.87
C ARG A 208 -6.76 -4.77 21.64
N ILE A 209 -7.14 -3.49 21.51
CA ILE A 209 -6.68 -2.59 20.46
C ILE A 209 -5.69 -1.59 21.06
N GLU A 210 -4.47 -1.58 20.54
CA GLU A 210 -3.44 -0.62 20.92
C GLU A 210 -3.26 0.45 19.85
N PHE A 211 -3.24 1.71 20.27
CA PHE A 211 -3.03 2.87 19.40
C PHE A 211 -1.68 3.51 19.69
N GLY A 212 -1.09 4.19 18.71
CA GLY A 212 0.26 4.76 18.80
C GLY A 212 1.36 3.71 18.82
N ALA A 213 1.09 2.51 18.29
CA ALA A 213 2.04 1.42 18.21
C ALA A 213 3.11 1.68 17.12
N PRO A 214 4.29 1.01 17.16
CA PRO A 214 5.32 1.18 16.13
C PRO A 214 4.95 0.56 14.76
N ALA A 215 3.91 -0.27 14.70
CA ALA A 215 3.44 -0.92 13.50
C ALA A 215 1.92 -1.18 13.56
N ASP A 216 1.27 -1.17 12.40
CA ASP A 216 -0.12 -1.60 12.25
C ASP A 216 -0.17 -3.11 12.02
N SER A 217 -0.94 -3.83 12.83
CA SER A 217 -1.02 -5.28 12.76
C SER A 217 -2.33 -5.85 13.29
N ILE A 218 -2.64 -7.06 12.83
CA ILE A 218 -3.74 -7.89 13.31
C ILE A 218 -3.20 -9.26 13.69
N THR A 219 -3.48 -9.71 14.91
CA THR A 219 -3.06 -11.01 15.43
C THR A 219 -4.28 -11.92 15.57
N PHE A 220 -4.19 -13.13 15.00
CA PHE A 220 -5.17 -14.19 15.12
C PHE A 220 -4.68 -15.23 16.12
N HIS A 221 -5.61 -15.81 16.88
CA HIS A 221 -5.31 -16.91 17.78
C HIS A 221 -4.75 -18.12 17.03
N ALA A 222 -3.78 -18.81 17.62
CA ALA A 222 -3.20 -20.07 17.12
C ALA A 222 -4.25 -21.06 16.62
N ALA A 223 -5.33 -21.25 17.40
CA ALA A 223 -6.41 -22.17 17.06
C ALA A 223 -7.20 -21.77 15.81
N ASP A 224 -7.35 -20.47 15.54
CA ASP A 224 -7.99 -19.96 14.32
C ASP A 224 -7.03 -20.04 13.13
N ALA A 225 -5.75 -19.76 13.37
CA ALA A 225 -4.69 -19.81 12.37
C ALA A 225 -4.44 -21.24 11.83
N ALA A 226 -4.51 -22.24 12.71
CA ALA A 226 -4.27 -23.65 12.40
C ALA A 226 -5.54 -24.45 12.08
N ALA A 227 -6.73 -23.84 12.18
CA ALA A 227 -7.97 -24.53 11.86
C ALA A 227 -8.03 -24.91 10.36
N PRO A 228 -8.54 -26.11 10.03
CA PRO A 228 -8.79 -26.48 8.64
C PRO A 228 -9.73 -25.49 7.94
N LEU A 229 -9.35 -25.01 6.76
CA LEU A 229 -10.20 -24.12 5.97
C LEU A 229 -11.33 -24.90 5.29
N ARG A 230 -12.49 -24.25 5.14
CA ARG A 230 -13.67 -24.88 4.53
C ARG A 230 -13.51 -25.20 3.05
N ARG A 231 -12.65 -24.45 2.37
CA ARG A 231 -12.36 -24.57 0.93
C ARG A 231 -10.94 -25.07 0.70
N ALA A 232 -10.36 -25.78 1.67
CA ALA A 232 -9.04 -26.38 1.52
C ALA A 232 -9.01 -27.27 0.28
N ASP A 233 -8.25 -26.84 -0.71
CA ASP A 233 -8.02 -27.54 -1.97
C ASP A 233 -6.60 -27.20 -2.45
N PRO A 234 -5.60 -28.01 -2.05
CA PRO A 234 -4.21 -27.75 -2.41
C PRO A 234 -3.96 -27.74 -3.92
N ALA A 235 -4.74 -28.48 -4.71
CA ALA A 235 -4.62 -28.51 -6.16
C ALA A 235 -5.10 -27.20 -6.76
N LEU A 236 -6.26 -26.70 -6.32
CA LEU A 236 -6.74 -25.37 -6.70
C LEU A 236 -5.77 -24.27 -6.26
N GLY A 237 -5.23 -24.35 -5.04
CA GLY A 237 -4.22 -23.41 -4.54
C GLY A 237 -2.96 -23.37 -5.42
N ALA A 238 -2.51 -24.52 -5.95
CA ALA A 238 -1.40 -24.57 -6.90
C ALA A 238 -1.76 -23.90 -8.25
N LEU A 239 -2.96 -24.16 -8.78
CA LEU A 239 -3.45 -23.53 -10.01
C LEU A 239 -3.57 -22.00 -9.87
N LEU A 240 -4.08 -21.52 -8.74
CA LEU A 240 -4.23 -20.08 -8.45
C LEU A 240 -2.87 -19.37 -8.37
N ARG A 241 -1.84 -20.04 -7.84
CA ARG A 241 -0.47 -19.50 -7.86
C ARG A 241 0.08 -19.38 -9.27
N GLY A 242 -0.08 -20.41 -10.10
CA GLY A 242 0.29 -20.34 -11.51
C GLY A 242 -0.47 -19.26 -12.27
N HIS A 243 -1.76 -19.07 -11.97
CA HIS A 243 -2.54 -17.97 -12.55
C HIS A 243 -2.06 -16.60 -12.06
N ALA A 244 -1.72 -16.45 -10.77
CA ALA A 244 -1.15 -15.23 -10.24
C ALA A 244 0.21 -14.89 -10.88
N ASP A 245 1.07 -15.88 -11.13
CA ASP A 245 2.31 -15.73 -11.89
C ASP A 245 2.04 -15.22 -13.31
N LEU A 246 1.03 -15.78 -14.00
CA LEU A 246 0.62 -15.33 -15.33
C LEU A 246 0.07 -13.90 -15.30
N VAL A 247 -0.76 -13.55 -14.32
CA VAL A 247 -1.29 -12.19 -14.16
C VAL A 247 -0.15 -11.19 -13.98
N LEU A 248 0.82 -11.49 -13.10
CA LEU A 248 1.98 -10.61 -12.89
C LEU A 248 2.82 -10.49 -14.16
N ALA A 249 3.15 -11.60 -14.82
CA ALA A 249 3.98 -11.59 -16.03
C ALA A 249 3.34 -10.84 -17.21
N ASN A 250 2.01 -10.81 -17.29
CA ASN A 250 1.26 -10.21 -18.40
C ASN A 250 0.62 -8.85 -18.05
N SER A 251 0.81 -8.38 -16.82
CA SER A 251 0.26 -7.10 -16.34
C SER A 251 0.90 -5.91 -17.07
N ARG A 252 0.10 -4.88 -17.37
CA ARG A 252 0.49 -3.74 -18.21
C ARG A 252 0.20 -2.42 -17.51
N ALA A 253 1.27 -1.68 -17.20
CA ALA A 253 1.17 -0.27 -16.83
C ALA A 253 0.96 0.58 -18.10
N ARG A 254 -0.30 0.77 -18.50
CA ARG A 254 -0.64 1.52 -19.73
C ARG A 254 -0.48 3.03 -19.59
N PHE A 255 -0.25 3.52 -18.38
CA PHE A 255 -0.13 4.94 -18.08
C PHE A 255 1.31 5.24 -17.65
N PRO A 256 1.97 6.28 -18.21
CA PRO A 256 3.31 6.64 -17.77
C PRO A 256 3.26 7.01 -16.28
N VAL A 257 4.03 6.29 -15.46
CA VAL A 257 4.26 6.67 -14.06
C VAL A 257 4.95 8.02 -14.07
N ARG A 258 4.22 9.09 -13.72
CA ARG A 258 4.80 10.42 -13.64
C ARG A 258 5.60 10.51 -12.34
N TRP A 259 6.88 10.18 -12.42
CA TRP A 259 7.82 10.37 -11.31
C TRP A 259 7.84 11.85 -10.90
N SER A 260 7.07 12.22 -9.88
CA SER A 260 7.33 13.48 -9.19
C SER A 260 8.55 13.24 -8.31
N ARG A 261 9.72 13.74 -8.74
CA ARG A 261 10.85 13.89 -7.82
C ARG A 261 10.41 14.89 -6.76
N SER A 262 9.98 14.42 -5.60
CA SER A 262 9.98 15.20 -4.36
C SER A 262 11.45 15.39 -3.94
N GLY A 263 12.19 16.20 -4.69
CA GLY A 263 13.43 16.79 -4.20
C GLY A 263 13.09 17.78 -3.07
N PRO A 264 13.98 17.97 -2.08
CA PRO A 264 13.80 19.03 -1.10
C PRO A 264 13.65 20.38 -1.85
N PRO A 265 12.80 21.30 -1.34
CA PRO A 265 12.55 22.57 -2.02
C PRO A 265 13.88 23.25 -2.30
N SER A 266 14.15 23.55 -3.59
CA SER A 266 15.32 24.30 -3.97
C SER A 266 15.20 25.70 -3.38
N THR A 267 15.96 25.97 -2.33
CA THR A 267 16.19 27.32 -1.85
C THR A 267 16.98 28.05 -2.94
N ARG A 268 16.28 28.72 -3.85
CA ARG A 268 16.91 29.79 -4.65
C ARG A 268 17.32 30.89 -3.66
N PRO A 269 18.60 31.26 -3.58
CA PRO A 269 18.96 32.48 -2.86
C PRO A 269 18.37 33.68 -3.61
N SER A 270 17.56 34.45 -2.90
CA SER A 270 17.13 35.78 -3.35
C SER A 270 18.38 36.65 -3.58
N PRO A 271 18.46 37.42 -4.68
CA PRO A 271 19.56 38.35 -4.87
C PRO A 271 19.38 39.50 -3.88
N THR A 272 20.19 39.52 -2.82
CA THR A 272 20.34 40.71 -1.98
C THR A 272 20.93 41.81 -2.84
N GLY A 273 20.11 42.84 -3.08
CA GLY A 273 20.51 44.04 -3.79
C GLY A 273 21.66 44.72 -3.07
N THR A 274 22.77 44.88 -3.78
CA THR A 274 23.84 45.80 -3.42
C THR A 274 23.31 47.22 -3.58
N SER A 275 22.89 47.86 -2.48
CA SER A 275 22.67 49.31 -2.47
C SER A 275 24.03 50.00 -2.59
N ALA A 276 24.33 50.50 -3.78
CA ALA A 276 25.41 51.44 -4.01
C ALA A 276 25.11 52.74 -3.22
N SER A 277 25.97 53.03 -2.24
CA SER A 277 26.06 54.34 -1.61
C SER A 277 26.74 55.30 -2.59
N THR A 278 25.95 56.04 -3.35
CA THR A 278 26.43 57.19 -4.14
C THR A 278 26.54 58.39 -3.21
N ALA A 279 27.76 58.72 -2.79
CA ALA A 279 28.10 59.99 -2.16
C ALA A 279 28.34 61.07 -3.23
N TRP A 280 28.21 62.34 -2.81
CA TRP A 280 28.51 63.63 -3.46
C TRP A 280 27.32 64.38 -4.10
N PRO A 281 27.28 65.75 -4.10
CA PRO A 281 28.45 66.66 -4.00
C PRO A 281 28.34 67.93 -3.12
N GLY A 282 29.53 68.48 -2.74
CA GLY A 282 29.94 69.90 -2.62
C GLY A 282 29.17 70.83 -1.64
N GLY A 283 29.74 71.80 -0.92
CA GLY A 283 31.01 72.54 -0.92
C GLY A 283 30.72 73.95 -0.34
N CYS A 284 31.75 74.65 0.17
CA CYS A 284 31.74 76.00 0.79
C CYS A 284 31.11 76.05 2.21
N ARG A 285 31.73 76.57 3.28
CA ARG A 285 32.80 77.56 3.51
C ARG A 285 33.64 77.13 4.70
#